data_AF-A0A354FE55-F1
#
_entry.id   AF-A0A354FE55-F1
#
_cell.length_a   1.000
_cell.length_b   1.000
_cell.length_c   1.000
_cell.angle_alpha   90.00
_cell.angle_beta   90.00
_cell.angle_gamma   90.00
#
_symmetry.space_group_name_H-M   'P 1'
#
loop_
_entity.id
_entity.type
_entity.pdbx_description
1 polymer ?
#
loop_
_entity_poly.entity_id
_entity_poly.type
_entity_poly.pdbx_seq_one_letter_code
_entity_poly.pdbx_strand_id
1 'polypeptide(L)'
;VIEGAGFSFDVEESCNKLRELIDSTKKAYDEGNRPVDKDAKRILVTGCPLGGVLDKVVNTIETSGGAVVCLENCGGIKPNRRMIDENTDDIVGAISDRYLGIGCSVMTPNFKRLELLPELLQEFRIDGVMEVILL
;
A
#
# COMPACT_ATOMS: atom_id res chain seq x y z
N VAL A 1 2.95 -8.49 -9.59
CA VAL A 1 3.56 -9.29 -8.49
C VAL A 1 2.67 -9.28 -7.24
N ILE A 2 2.32 -8.12 -6.67
CA ILE A 2 1.53 -8.04 -5.41
C ILE A 2 0.14 -8.70 -5.52
N GLU A 3 -0.64 -8.39 -6.57
CA GLU A 3 -1.97 -8.99 -6.75
C GLU A 3 -1.89 -10.49 -7.10
N GLY A 4 -0.90 -10.88 -7.90
CA GLY A 4 -0.66 -12.28 -8.26
C GLY A 4 -0.18 -13.15 -7.09
N ALA A 5 0.48 -12.56 -6.08
CA ALA A 5 0.90 -13.28 -4.87
C ALA A 5 -0.30 -13.77 -4.05
N GLY A 6 -1.45 -13.08 -4.11
CA GLY A 6 -2.68 -13.52 -3.45
C GLY A 6 -3.28 -14.82 -4.00
N PHE A 7 -2.81 -15.29 -5.16
CA PHE A 7 -3.25 -16.55 -5.79
C PHE A 7 -2.18 -17.65 -5.72
N SER A 8 -1.04 -17.39 -5.07
CA SER A 8 -0.02 -18.41 -4.83
C SER A 8 -0.41 -19.27 -3.63
N PHE A 9 -0.33 -20.59 -3.79
CA PHE A 9 -0.51 -21.54 -2.67
C PHE A 9 0.79 -21.80 -1.90
N ASP A 10 1.93 -21.36 -2.45
CA ASP A 10 3.24 -21.44 -1.79
C ASP A 10 3.62 -20.05 -1.25
N VAL A 11 3.51 -19.91 0.07
CA VAL A 11 3.83 -18.66 0.78
C VAL A 11 5.35 -18.43 0.79
N GLU A 12 6.16 -19.46 0.94
CA GLU A 12 7.63 -19.35 0.98
C GLU A 12 8.17 -18.89 -0.38
N GLU A 13 7.69 -19.48 -1.46
CA GLU A 13 8.03 -19.08 -2.82
C GLU A 13 7.63 -17.62 -3.07
N SER A 14 6.45 -17.20 -2.60
CA SER A 14 5.99 -15.81 -2.71
C SER A 14 6.89 -14.84 -1.96
N CYS A 15 7.31 -15.20 -0.75
CA CYS A 15 8.26 -14.42 0.03
C CYS A 15 9.62 -14.28 -0.66
N ASN A 16 10.12 -15.37 -1.27
CA ASN A 16 11.40 -15.34 -1.99
C ASN A 16 11.32 -14.44 -3.22
N LYS A 17 10.27 -14.56 -4.05
CA LYS A 17 10.04 -13.66 -5.19
C LYS A 17 9.96 -12.18 -4.78
N LEU A 18 9.32 -11.89 -3.64
CA LEU A 18 9.24 -10.52 -3.13
C LEU A 18 10.61 -10.00 -2.69
N ARG A 19 11.44 -10.82 -2.02
CA ARG A 19 12.82 -10.45 -1.66
C ARG A 19 13.68 -10.18 -2.88
N GLU A 20 13.61 -11.04 -3.90
CA GLU A 20 14.31 -10.84 -5.17
C GLU A 20 13.91 -9.52 -5.86
N LEU A 21 12.62 -9.18 -5.84
CA LEU A 21 12.14 -7.91 -6.36
C LEU A 21 12.69 -6.71 -5.57
N ILE A 22 12.75 -6.81 -4.24
CA ILE A 22 13.33 -5.76 -3.39
C ILE A 22 14.82 -5.58 -3.70
N ASP A 23 15.58 -6.67 -3.77
CA ASP A 23 17.03 -6.62 -3.97
C ASP A 23 17.40 -6.10 -5.37
N SER A 24 16.69 -6.56 -6.41
CA SER A 24 16.87 -6.05 -7.77
C SER A 24 16.50 -4.56 -7.89
N THR A 25 15.42 -4.13 -7.22
CA THR A 25 15.01 -2.71 -7.21
C THR A 25 16.05 -1.84 -6.51
N LYS A 26 16.56 -2.27 -5.34
CA LYS A 26 17.63 -1.56 -4.62
C LYS A 26 18.90 -1.46 -5.44
N LYS A 27 19.34 -2.58 -6.05
CA LYS A 27 20.52 -2.60 -6.91
C LYS A 27 20.38 -1.64 -8.10
N ALA A 28 19.26 -1.68 -8.81
CA ALA A 28 18.99 -0.75 -9.92
C ALA A 28 18.99 0.71 -9.44
N TYR A 29 18.47 0.96 -8.24
CA TYR A 29 18.52 2.29 -7.63
C TYR A 29 19.96 2.74 -7.33
N ASP A 30 20.81 1.87 -6.79
CA ASP A 30 22.21 2.19 -6.49
C ASP A 30 23.05 2.40 -7.77
N GLU A 31 22.69 1.70 -8.86
CA GLU A 31 23.28 1.88 -10.20
C GLU A 31 22.80 3.17 -10.92
N GLY A 32 21.91 3.94 -10.29
CA GLY A 32 21.44 5.22 -10.81
C GLY A 32 20.21 5.14 -11.72
N ASN A 33 19.58 3.97 -11.85
CA ASN A 33 18.34 3.86 -12.61
C ASN A 33 17.21 4.61 -11.88
N ARG A 34 16.66 5.63 -12.53
CA ARG A 34 15.54 6.45 -12.05
C ARG A 34 14.50 6.53 -13.16
N PRO A 35 13.56 5.56 -13.24
CA PRO A 35 12.55 5.52 -14.31
C PRO A 35 11.46 6.59 -14.17
N VAL A 36 11.50 7.38 -13.10
CA VAL A 36 10.54 8.44 -12.77
C VAL A 36 11.31 9.76 -12.70
N ASP A 37 10.72 10.83 -13.23
CA ASP A 37 11.29 12.18 -13.14
C ASP A 37 11.48 12.59 -11.66
N LYS A 38 12.60 13.25 -11.36
CA LYS A 38 12.90 13.76 -10.01
C LYS A 38 11.89 14.80 -9.53
N ASP A 39 11.25 15.52 -10.47
CA ASP A 39 10.31 16.60 -10.20
C ASP A 39 8.84 16.11 -10.25
N ALA A 40 8.64 14.80 -10.50
CA ALA A 40 7.32 14.18 -10.52
C ALA A 40 6.62 14.32 -9.15
N LYS A 41 5.35 14.72 -9.17
CA LYS A 41 4.56 14.92 -7.95
C LYS A 41 4.21 13.59 -7.31
N ARG A 42 4.51 13.45 -6.02
CA ARG A 42 4.32 12.21 -5.26
C ARG A 42 2.88 12.12 -4.79
N ILE A 43 2.12 11.20 -5.36
CA ILE A 43 0.68 11.07 -5.12
C ILE A 43 0.39 9.86 -4.24
N LEU A 44 -0.45 10.08 -3.23
CA LEU A 44 -1.10 9.02 -2.45
C LEU A 44 -2.52 8.82 -2.97
N VAL A 45 -2.88 7.58 -3.30
CA VAL A 45 -4.24 7.24 -3.71
C VAL A 45 -4.96 6.53 -2.56
N THR A 46 -6.08 7.09 -2.08
CA THR A 46 -6.86 6.58 -0.95
C THR A 46 -8.28 6.22 -1.37
N GLY A 47 -8.98 5.41 -0.56
CA GLY A 47 -10.40 5.08 -0.74
C GLY A 47 -10.63 3.61 -1.05
N CYS A 48 -11.38 3.32 -2.11
CA CYS A 48 -11.73 1.96 -2.53
C CYS A 48 -10.54 1.21 -3.14
N PRO A 49 -10.51 -0.14 -3.08
CA PRO A 49 -9.51 -0.93 -3.81
C PRO A 49 -9.63 -0.70 -5.33
N LEU A 50 -8.49 -0.57 -6.02
CA LEU A 50 -8.44 -0.06 -7.40
C LEU A 50 -8.50 -1.13 -8.49
N GLY A 51 -8.60 -2.43 -8.18
CA GLY A 51 -8.37 -3.54 -9.13
C GLY A 51 -8.80 -3.27 -10.58
N GLY A 52 -10.10 -3.20 -10.85
CA GLY A 52 -10.63 -3.00 -12.21
C GLY A 52 -10.45 -1.59 -12.82
N VAL A 53 -9.95 -0.62 -12.06
CA VAL A 53 -9.75 0.78 -12.49
C VAL A 53 -8.30 1.24 -12.31
N LEU A 54 -7.37 0.33 -12.00
CA LEU A 54 -6.00 0.67 -11.65
C LEU A 54 -5.33 1.40 -12.81
N ASP A 55 -5.47 0.89 -14.03
CA ASP A 55 -4.93 1.56 -15.22
C ASP A 55 -5.53 2.96 -15.38
N LYS A 56 -6.86 3.09 -15.40
CA LYS A 56 -7.54 4.41 -15.50
C LYS A 56 -7.03 5.42 -14.49
N VAL A 57 -6.78 4.99 -13.25
CA VAL A 57 -6.41 5.88 -12.14
C VAL A 57 -4.91 6.14 -12.09
N VAL A 58 -4.10 5.09 -12.00
CA VAL A 58 -2.64 5.17 -11.80
C VAL A 58 -1.95 5.61 -13.10
N ASN A 59 -2.29 5.02 -14.24
CA ASN A 59 -1.67 5.38 -15.52
C ASN A 59 -1.97 6.85 -15.87
N THR A 60 -3.17 7.35 -15.57
CA THR A 60 -3.52 8.76 -15.79
C THR A 60 -2.67 9.69 -14.92
N ILE A 61 -2.42 9.34 -13.65
CA ILE A 61 -1.51 10.12 -12.79
C ILE A 61 -0.11 10.12 -13.36
N GLU A 62 0.41 8.93 -13.70
CA GLU A 62 1.81 8.76 -14.11
C GLU A 62 2.10 9.42 -15.46
N THR A 63 1.20 9.29 -16.42
CA THR A 63 1.29 9.98 -17.73
C THR A 63 1.10 11.49 -17.63
N SER A 64 0.50 11.98 -16.53
CA SER A 64 0.36 13.42 -16.25
C SER A 64 1.56 13.99 -15.47
N GLY A 65 2.64 13.24 -15.27
CA GLY A 65 3.84 13.68 -14.56
C GLY A 65 3.79 13.51 -13.03
N GLY A 66 2.82 12.73 -12.53
CA GLY A 66 2.80 12.27 -11.15
C GLY A 66 3.55 10.95 -10.97
N ALA A 67 3.78 10.58 -9.72
CA ALA A 67 4.30 9.27 -9.32
C ALA A 67 3.44 8.73 -8.19
N VAL A 68 2.80 7.57 -8.38
CA VAL A 68 2.02 6.93 -7.32
C VAL A 68 2.97 6.22 -6.38
N VAL A 69 3.08 6.74 -5.15
CA VAL A 69 4.06 6.24 -4.17
C VAL A 69 3.41 5.51 -3.00
N CYS A 70 2.09 5.65 -2.83
CA CYS A 70 1.34 5.00 -1.76
C CYS A 70 -0.09 4.71 -2.19
N LEU A 71 -0.54 3.47 -1.97
CA LEU A 71 -1.94 3.05 -2.09
C LEU A 71 -2.54 2.84 -0.69
N GLU A 72 -3.30 3.82 -0.22
CA GLU A 72 -4.00 3.81 1.07
C GLU A 72 -5.40 3.20 0.92
N ASN A 73 -5.45 1.90 0.58
CA ASN A 73 -6.70 1.15 0.41
C ASN A 73 -6.50 -0.34 0.75
N CYS A 74 -7.57 -1.14 0.63
CA CYS A 74 -7.58 -2.56 0.98
C CYS A 74 -6.66 -3.44 0.12
N GLY A 75 -6.27 -2.98 -1.08
CA GLY A 75 -5.30 -3.66 -1.94
C GLY A 75 -3.86 -3.16 -1.77
N GLY A 76 -3.64 -2.16 -0.92
CA GLY A 76 -2.36 -1.52 -0.70
C GLY A 76 -1.85 -1.68 0.72
N ILE A 77 -1.58 -0.57 1.39
CA ILE A 77 -0.85 -0.56 2.67
C ILE A 77 -1.71 -1.00 3.86
N LYS A 78 -3.04 -0.89 3.80
CA LYS A 78 -3.95 -1.18 4.94
C LYS A 78 -3.75 -2.59 5.52
N PRO A 79 -3.83 -3.68 4.73
CA PRO A 79 -3.63 -5.03 5.27
C PRO A 79 -2.16 -5.32 5.60
N ASN A 80 -1.21 -4.64 4.96
CA ASN A 80 0.20 -5.02 5.01
C ASN A 80 1.03 -4.27 6.05
N ARG A 81 0.50 -3.19 6.65
CA ARG A 81 1.26 -2.35 7.60
C ARG A 81 1.27 -2.90 9.04
N ARG A 82 0.29 -3.72 9.42
CA ARG A 82 0.13 -4.23 10.79
C ARG A 82 0.31 -5.74 10.85
N MET A 83 1.21 -6.16 11.73
CA MET A 83 1.47 -7.55 12.06
C MET A 83 0.60 -7.99 13.25
N ILE A 84 0.37 -9.29 13.35
CA ILE A 84 -0.27 -9.93 14.50
C ILE A 84 0.82 -10.19 15.54
N ASP A 85 0.52 -10.02 16.82
CA ASP A 85 1.42 -10.51 17.88
C ASP A 85 1.26 -12.03 17.99
N GLU A 86 2.28 -12.77 17.59
CA GLU A 86 2.28 -14.24 17.58
C GLU A 86 2.66 -14.86 18.93
N ASN A 87 3.13 -14.04 19.89
CA ASN A 87 3.61 -14.53 21.19
C ASN A 87 2.59 -14.38 22.33
N THR A 88 1.39 -13.87 22.04
CA THR A 88 0.33 -13.71 23.04
C THR A 88 -0.32 -15.05 23.40
N ASP A 89 -0.80 -15.16 24.64
CA ASP A 89 -1.64 -16.28 25.07
C ASP A 89 -3.06 -16.23 24.45
N ASP A 90 -3.50 -15.06 23.95
CA ASP A 90 -4.78 -14.85 23.27
C ASP A 90 -4.61 -14.55 21.77
N ILE A 91 -4.32 -15.58 21.00
CA ILE A 91 -4.11 -15.45 19.54
C ILE A 91 -5.36 -14.96 18.79
N VAL A 92 -6.56 -15.34 19.26
CA VAL A 92 -7.82 -14.92 18.62
C VAL A 92 -8.06 -13.43 18.85
N GLY A 93 -7.76 -12.94 20.05
CA GLY A 93 -7.72 -11.52 20.37
C GLY A 93 -6.75 -10.75 19.48
N ALA A 94 -5.49 -11.20 19.37
CA ALA A 94 -4.48 -10.53 18.54
C ALA A 94 -4.85 -10.47 17.05
N ILE A 95 -5.44 -11.54 16.51
CA ILE A 95 -5.98 -11.51 15.14
C ILE A 95 -7.08 -10.45 15.04
N SER A 96 -8.04 -10.46 15.97
CA SER A 96 -9.16 -9.52 16.00
C SER A 96 -8.67 -8.06 16.07
N ASP A 97 -7.73 -7.76 16.95
CA ASP A 97 -7.13 -6.43 17.13
C ASP A 97 -6.45 -5.92 15.85
N ARG A 98 -5.74 -6.81 15.15
CA ARG A 98 -5.10 -6.46 13.87
C ARG A 98 -6.13 -6.08 12.81
N TYR A 99 -7.26 -6.79 12.72
CA TYR A 99 -8.33 -6.48 11.76
C TYR A 99 -9.13 -5.23 12.16
N LEU A 100 -9.55 -5.11 13.42
CA LEU A 100 -10.29 -3.95 13.94
C LEU A 100 -9.44 -2.67 13.93
N GLY A 101 -8.12 -2.83 13.96
CA GLY A 101 -7.17 -1.73 13.84
C GLY A 101 -7.11 -1.07 12.46
N ILE A 102 -7.63 -1.71 11.41
CA ILE A 102 -7.59 -1.16 10.05
C ILE A 102 -8.53 0.05 9.94
N GLY A 103 -8.03 1.19 9.44
CA GLY A 103 -8.80 2.41 9.18
C GLY A 103 -9.76 2.30 7.98
N CYS A 104 -10.73 1.38 8.04
CA CYS A 104 -11.71 1.18 6.97
C CYS A 104 -12.90 2.15 7.10
N SER A 105 -13.39 2.67 5.98
CA SER A 105 -14.53 3.61 5.93
C SER A 105 -15.85 3.01 6.45
N VAL A 106 -15.94 1.69 6.55
CA VAL A 106 -17.12 0.99 7.11
C VAL A 106 -17.18 1.01 8.64
N MET A 107 -16.08 1.39 9.31
CA MET A 107 -16.01 1.46 10.78
C MET A 107 -16.55 2.80 11.29
N THR A 108 -17.18 2.79 12.47
CA THR A 108 -17.61 4.02 13.14
C THR A 108 -17.37 3.96 14.67
N PRO A 109 -16.72 4.98 15.27
CA PRO A 109 -15.98 6.05 14.61
C PRO A 109 -14.67 5.54 13.99
N ASN A 110 -14.23 6.12 12.86
CA ASN A 110 -13.01 5.70 12.16
C ASN A 110 -11.80 6.61 12.46
N PHE A 111 -11.39 6.68 13.73
CA PHE A 111 -10.21 7.46 14.11
C PHE A 111 -8.91 6.91 13.52
N LYS A 112 -8.84 5.59 13.27
CA LYS A 112 -7.65 4.93 12.70
C LYS A 112 -7.27 5.44 11.31
N ARG A 113 -8.24 5.80 10.47
CA ARG A 113 -7.93 6.46 9.18
C ARG A 113 -7.32 7.85 9.36
N LEU A 114 -7.83 8.61 10.34
CA LEU A 114 -7.35 9.97 10.64
C LEU A 114 -5.95 9.97 11.27
N GLU A 115 -5.60 8.92 12.01
CA GLU A 115 -4.25 8.70 12.53
C GLU A 115 -3.28 8.26 11.41
N LEU A 116 -3.69 7.31 10.56
CA LEU A 116 -2.84 6.71 9.54
C LEU A 116 -2.46 7.67 8.41
N LEU A 117 -3.40 8.49 7.92
CA LEU A 117 -3.15 9.35 6.76
C LEU A 117 -1.98 10.32 6.99
N PRO A 118 -1.92 11.12 8.09
CA PRO A 118 -0.78 11.98 8.39
C PRO A 118 0.58 11.25 8.42
N GLU A 119 0.63 10.04 8.99
CA GLU A 119 1.86 9.24 9.00
C GLU A 119 2.34 8.95 7.57
N LEU A 120 1.42 8.52 6.69
CA LEU A 120 1.74 8.20 5.31
C LEU A 120 2.13 9.43 4.50
N LEU A 121 1.49 10.58 4.74
CA LEU A 121 1.84 11.84 4.09
C LEU A 121 3.30 12.22 4.38
N GLN A 122 3.73 12.06 5.64
CA GLN A 122 5.10 12.34 6.05
C GLN A 122 6.08 11.28 5.57
N GLU A 123 5.78 10.00 5.79
CA GLU A 123 6.65 8.85 5.46
C GLU A 123 6.97 8.81 3.97
N PHE A 124 5.96 9.00 3.11
CA PHE A 124 6.12 8.94 1.67
C PHE A 124 6.39 10.30 1.02
N ARG A 125 6.48 11.39 1.80
CA ARG A 125 6.68 12.77 1.32
C ARG A 125 5.68 13.13 0.21
N ILE A 126 4.40 13.09 0.53
CA ILE A 126 3.31 13.23 -0.43
C ILE A 126 3.09 14.70 -0.80
N ASP A 127 2.97 14.98 -2.10
CA ASP A 127 2.62 16.30 -2.65
C ASP A 127 1.10 16.45 -2.87
N GLY A 128 0.39 15.34 -3.09
CA GLY A 128 -1.05 15.34 -3.37
C GLY A 128 -1.74 14.05 -2.99
N VAL A 129 -3.00 14.16 -2.58
CA VAL A 129 -3.86 13.02 -2.24
C VAL A 129 -4.99 12.94 -3.26
N MET A 130 -5.21 11.74 -3.79
CA MET A 130 -6.34 11.46 -4.67
C MET A 130 -7.26 10.43 -4.01
N GLU A 131 -8.48 10.86 -3.67
CA GLU A 131 -9.51 9.97 -3.14
C GLU A 131 -10.34 9.36 -4.27
N VAL A 132 -10.41 8.02 -4.27
CA VAL A 132 -11.17 7.24 -5.24
C VAL A 132 -12.31 6.56 -4.54
N ILE A 133 -13.52 6.88 -4.99
CA ILE A 133 -14.78 6.31 -4.51
C ILE A 133 -15.40 5.56 -5.68
N LEU A 134 -15.70 4.28 -5.47
CA LEU A 134 -16.45 3.46 -6.41
C LEU A 134 -17.92 3.47 -5.98
N LEU A 135 -18.81 3.92 -6.87
CA LEU A 135 -20.26 3.90 -6.72
C LEU A 135 -20.86 2.59 -7.22
#